data_AF-A0A535WLL8-F1
#
_entry.id   AF-A0A535WLL8-F1
#
_cell.length_a   1.000
_cell.length_b   1.000
_cell.length_c   1.000
_cell.angle_alpha   90.00
_cell.angle_beta   90.00
_cell.angle_gamma   90.00
#
_symmetry.space_group_name_H-M   'P 1'
#
loop_
_entity.id
_entity.type
_entity.pdbx_description
1 polymer ?
#
loop_
_entity_poly.entity_id
_entity_poly.type
_entity_poly.pdbx_seq_one_letter_code
_entity_poly.pdbx_strand_id
1 'polypeptide(L)' 'MAQRACDYCNSPLTPDASYCDNCGNRTRAAVRRVRIAIRLELVFIGLIVLMVAAFAFANYHG' A
#
# COMPACT_ATOMS: atom_id res chain seq x y z
N MET A 1 -9.98 -6.17 -13.59
CA MET A 1 -10.61 -7.45 -13.21
C MET A 1 -11.22 -7.30 -11.83
N ALA A 2 -12.54 -7.40 -11.73
CA ALA A 2 -13.26 -7.40 -10.46
C ALA A 2 -13.12 -8.77 -9.78
N GLN A 3 -12.87 -8.78 -8.47
CA GLN A 3 -12.77 -10.01 -7.70
C GLN A 3 -14.16 -10.61 -7.50
N ARG A 4 -14.42 -11.77 -8.11
CA ARG A 4 -15.73 -12.44 -8.05
C ARG A 4 -15.88 -13.40 -6.86
N ALA A 5 -14.78 -13.81 -6.25
CA ALA A 5 -14.77 -14.75 -5.12
C ALA A 5 -13.71 -14.36 -4.09
N CYS A 6 -13.97 -14.69 -2.82
CA CYS A 6 -13.07 -14.42 -1.71
C CYS A 6 -11.82 -15.30 -1.83
N ASP A 7 -10.62 -14.74 -1.67
CA ASP A 7 -9.37 -15.53 -1.66
C ASP A 7 -9.23 -16.42 -0.40
N TYR A 8 -10.07 -16.21 0.62
CA TYR A 8 -9.96 -16.89 1.92
C TYR A 8 -10.98 -18.02 2.10
N CYS A 9 -12.25 -17.76 1.79
CA CYS A 9 -13.35 -18.70 1.98
C CYS A 9 -14.03 -19.14 0.68
N ASN A 10 -13.57 -18.66 -0.48
CA ASN A 10 -14.11 -18.93 -1.80
C ASN A 10 -15.59 -18.58 -2.01
N SER A 11 -16.22 -17.83 -1.09
CA SER A 11 -17.59 -17.38 -1.26
C SER A 11 -17.70 -16.34 -2.37
N PRO A 12 -18.85 -16.23 -3.06
CA PRO A 12 -19.07 -15.16 -4.03
C PRO A 12 -18.94 -13.80 -3.35
N LEU A 13 -18.24 -12.88 -4.01
CA LEU A 13 -18.08 -11.49 -3.56
C LEU A 13 -18.94 -10.59 -4.42
N THR A 14 -19.68 -9.71 -3.76
CA THR A 14 -20.34 -8.56 -4.38
C THR A 14 -19.29 -7.67 -5.05
N PRO A 15 -19.57 -7.15 -6.25
CA PRO A 15 -18.66 -6.23 -6.93
C PRO A 15 -18.44 -4.99 -6.05
N ASP A 16 -17.17 -4.54 -5.93
CA ASP A 16 -16.73 -3.42 -5.09
C ASP A 16 -16.92 -3.58 -3.56
N ALA A 17 -17.27 -4.77 -3.07
CA ALA A 17 -17.31 -5.03 -1.63
C ALA A 17 -15.91 -4.83 -0.99
N SER A 18 -15.84 -4.04 0.07
CA SER A 18 -14.58 -3.80 0.82
C SER A 18 -14.21 -4.95 1.75
N TYR A 19 -15.21 -5.70 2.21
CA TYR A 19 -15.10 -6.87 3.08
C TYR A 19 -15.96 -8.00 2.53
N CYS A 20 -15.61 -9.24 2.85
CA CYS A 20 -16.43 -10.40 2.51
C CYS A 20 -17.58 -10.55 3.51
N ASP A 21 -18.82 -10.65 3.03
CA ASP A 21 -20.02 -10.82 3.88
C ASP A 21 -20.05 -12.17 4.62
N ASN A 22 -19.32 -13.18 4.13
CA ASN A 22 -19.33 -14.52 4.72
C ASN A 22 -18.24 -14.72 5.78
N CYS A 23 -17.01 -14.23 5.54
CA CYS A 23 -15.87 -14.45 6.45
C CYS A 23 -15.32 -13.17 7.09
N GLY A 24 -15.81 -11.99 6.71
CA GLY A 24 -15.33 -10.70 7.22
C GLY A 24 -13.96 -10.26 6.69
N ASN A 25 -13.30 -11.08 5.88
CA ASN A 25 -11.94 -10.78 5.43
C ASN A 25 -11.91 -9.65 4.38
N ARG A 26 -10.87 -8.80 4.40
CA ARG A 26 -10.73 -7.67 3.46
C ARG A 26 -10.53 -8.17 2.03
N THR A 27 -11.24 -7.58 1.08
CA THR A 27 -11.12 -7.97 -0.34
C THR A 27 -9.80 -7.47 -0.93
N ARG A 28 -9.27 -8.17 -1.94
CA ARG A 28 -8.01 -7.83 -2.62
C ARG A 28 -8.07 -6.44 -3.27
N ALA A 29 -9.27 -5.99 -3.65
CA ALA A 29 -9.53 -4.64 -4.17
C ALA A 29 -9.17 -3.55 -3.15
N ALA A 30 -9.54 -3.72 -1.87
CA ALA A 30 -9.23 -2.77 -0.81
C ALA A 30 -7.72 -2.75 -0.48
N VAL A 31 -7.07 -3.91 -0.45
CA VAL A 31 -5.65 -4.05 -0.10
C VAL A 31 -4.72 -3.38 -1.12
N ARG A 32 -5.12 -3.34 -2.41
CA ARG A 32 -4.29 -2.76 -3.48
C ARG A 32 -4.06 -1.26 -3.32
N ARG A 33 -5.04 -0.52 -2.79
CA ARG A 33 -4.93 0.94 -2.61
C ARG A 33 -3.96 1.30 -1.49
N VAL A 34 -3.98 0.54 -0.39
CA VAL A 34 -3.12 0.78 0.77
C VAL A 34 -1.64 0.60 0.42
N ARG A 35 -1.30 -0.45 -0.35
CA ARG A 35 0.10 -0.72 -0.73
C ARG A 35 0.70 0.35 -1.65
N ILE A 36 -0.12 1.00 -2.50
CA ILE A 36 0.35 2.07 -3.38
C ILE A 36 0.59 3.36 -2.58
N ALA A 37 -0.32 3.72 -1.67
CA ALA A 37 -0.16 4.89 -0.80
C ALA A 37 1.11 4.79 0.06
N ILE A 38 1.32 3.64 0.73
CA ILE A 38 2.51 3.43 1.58
C ILE A 38 3.80 3.48 0.76
N ARG A 39 3.82 2.92 -0.45
CA ARG A 39 5.02 2.99 -1.31
C ARG A 39 5.41 4.41 -1.67
N LEU A 40 4.44 5.27 -1.96
CA LEU A 40 4.69 6.67 -2.29
C LEU A 40 5.28 7.43 -1.11
N GLU A 41 4.72 7.24 0.09
CA GLU A 41 5.25 7.90 1.29
C GLU A 41 6.66 7.43 1.64
N LEU A 42 6.94 6.12 1.55
CA LEU A 42 8.28 5.58 1.78
C LEU A 42 9.32 6.11 0.78
N VAL A 43 8.95 6.24 -0.50
CA VAL A 43 9.82 6.84 -1.52
C VAL A 43 10.08 8.32 -1.20
N PHE A 44 9.05 9.07 -0.84
CA PHE A 44 9.19 10.49 -0.49
C PHE A 44 10.09 10.70 0.73
N ILE A 45 9.87 9.92 1.80
CA ILE A 45 10.71 9.93 3.01
C ILE A 45 12.17 9.56 2.65
N GLY A 46 12.36 8.52 1.83
CA GLY A 46 13.70 8.11 1.38
C GLY A 46 14.44 9.21 0.60
N LEU A 47 13.73 9.93 -0.29
CA LEU A 47 14.30 11.07 -1.03
C LEU A 47 14.69 12.22 -0.10
N ILE A 48 13.86 12.53 0.91
CA ILE A 48 14.18 13.57 1.90
C ILE A 48 15.42 13.18 2.70
N VAL A 49 15.49 11.93 3.18
CA VAL A 49 16.65 11.45 3.95
C VAL A 49 17.93 11.53 3.12
N LEU A 50 17.89 11.13 1.84
CA LEU A 50 19.03 11.26 0.93
C LEU A 50 19.42 12.71 0.68
N MET A 51 18.44 13.61 0.49
CA MET A 51 18.69 15.04 0.31
C MET A 51 19.39 15.64 1.54
N VAL A 52 18.91 15.31 2.74
CA VAL A 52 19.51 15.78 4.01
C VAL A 52 20.90 15.18 4.21
N ALA A 53 21.09 13.90 3.94
CA ALA A 53 22.38 13.24 4.06
C ALA A 53 23.42 13.84 3.10
N ALA A 54 23.04 14.11 1.86
CA ALA A 54 23.90 14.76 0.87
C ALA A 54 24.28 16.19 1.30
N PHE A 55 23.31 16.96 1.80
CA PHE A 55 23.56 18.30 2.32
C PHE A 55 24.48 18.28 3.54
N ALA A 56 24.21 17.39 4.50
CA ALA A 56 25.06 17.21 5.67
C ALA A 56 26.48 16.84 5.24
N PHE A 57 26.65 15.85 4.37
CA PHE A 57 27.96 15.46 3.85
C PHE A 57 28.70 16.65 3.22
N ALA A 58 28.04 17.42 2.35
CA ALA A 58 28.65 18.59 1.72
C ALA A 58 29.08 19.69 2.70
N ASN A 59 28.37 19.85 3.83
CA ASN A 59 28.69 20.90 4.82
C ASN A 59 29.65 20.43 5.92
N TYR A 60 29.61 19.16 6.33
CA TYR A 60 30.47 18.62 7.39
C TYR A 60 31.84 18.16 6.91
N HIS A 61 32.01 17.89 5.61
CA HIS A 61 33.29 17.51 5.00
C HIS A 61 34.05 18.70 4.37
N GLY A 62 33.58 19.93 4.60
CA GLY A 62 34.21 21.19 4.18
C GLY A 62 35.00 21.86 5.29
#